data_AF-A0AAV4D6W1-F1
#
_entry.id   AF-A0AAV4D6W1-F1
#
_cell.length_a   1.000
_cell.length_b   1.000
_cell.length_c   1.000
_cell.angle_alpha   90.00
_cell.angle_beta   90.00
_cell.angle_gamma   90.00
#
_symmetry.space_group_name_H-M   'P 1'
#
loop_
_entity.id
_entity.type
_entity.pdbx_description
1 polymer ?
#
loop_
_entity_poly.entity_id
_entity_poly.type
_entity_poly.pdbx_seq_one_letter_code
_entity_poly.pdbx_strand_id
1 'polypeptide(L)'
;MSELELYARYLDLGVKLNRSGEDLATWVEDKVRQDMERNDRQMERERKREEMELQKQERVMQSQREERESERQLESRRMELEAQKSLNVTLGPPTPHSKYTKPKLPPLTEFSQVDLYLERFPHPTILKPMVWSRDFILL
;
A
#
# COMPACT_ATOMS: atom_id res chain seq x y z
N MET A 1 -20.43 8.56 -32.53
CA MET A 1 -20.96 8.77 -33.90
C MET A 1 -19.82 8.54 -34.86
N SER A 2 -20.10 7.87 -35.97
CA SER A 2 -19.11 7.66 -37.04
C SER A 2 -19.04 8.86 -37.97
N GLU A 3 -17.92 9.03 -38.67
CA GLU A 3 -17.75 10.08 -39.68
C GLU A 3 -18.81 9.98 -40.79
N LEU A 4 -19.18 8.75 -41.18
CA LEU A 4 -20.24 8.47 -42.16
C LEU A 4 -21.62 8.94 -41.69
N GLU A 5 -21.95 8.77 -40.41
CA GLU A 5 -23.20 9.28 -39.82
C GLU A 5 -23.25 10.81 -39.86
N LEU A 6 -22.13 11.48 -39.54
CA LEU A 6 -22.02 12.93 -39.64
C LEU A 6 -22.16 13.41 -41.08
N TYR A 7 -21.51 12.71 -42.02
CA TYR A 7 -21.58 13.04 -43.44
C TYR A 7 -23.01 12.93 -43.97
N ALA A 8 -23.73 11.84 -43.67
CA ALA A 8 -25.13 11.66 -44.05
C ALA A 8 -26.02 12.76 -43.45
N ARG A 9 -25.81 13.09 -42.17
CA ARG A 9 -26.58 14.13 -41.48
C ARG A 9 -26.38 15.52 -42.10
N TYR A 10 -25.15 15.85 -42.47
CA TYR A 10 -24.86 17.13 -43.12
C TYR A 10 -25.31 17.15 -44.58
N LEU A 11 -25.24 16.05 -45.32
CA LEU A 11 -25.84 15.98 -46.66
C LEU A 11 -27.33 16.32 -46.62
N ASP A 12 -28.09 15.68 -45.72
CA ASP A 12 -29.51 15.95 -45.54
C ASP A 12 -29.77 17.41 -45.15
N LEU A 13 -28.93 17.97 -44.29
CA LEU A 13 -29.07 19.36 -43.83
C LEU A 13 -28.73 20.36 -44.93
N GLY A 14 -27.71 20.08 -45.74
CA GLY A 14 -27.32 20.92 -46.87
C GLY A 14 -28.37 20.91 -47.98
N VAL A 15 -28.99 19.76 -48.26
CA VAL A 15 -30.14 19.67 -49.19
C VAL A 15 -31.32 20.49 -48.66
N LYS A 16 -31.64 20.42 -47.36
CA LYS A 16 -32.67 21.26 -46.73
C LYS A 16 -32.36 22.76 -46.77
N LEU A 17 -31.09 23.13 -46.87
CA LEU A 17 -30.62 24.51 -47.04
C LEU A 17 -30.55 24.93 -48.51
N ASN A 18 -31.11 24.15 -49.44
CA ASN A 18 -31.07 24.37 -50.88
C ASN A 18 -29.64 24.48 -51.45
N ARG A 19 -28.66 23.82 -50.81
CA ARG A 19 -27.32 23.62 -51.39
C ARG A 19 -27.35 22.40 -52.30
N SER A 20 -26.64 22.48 -53.41
CA SER A 20 -26.58 21.40 -54.40
C SER A 20 -25.22 21.36 -55.09
N GLY A 21 -24.85 20.19 -55.62
CA GLY A 21 -23.63 20.03 -56.40
C GLY A 21 -22.36 20.21 -55.56
N GLU A 22 -21.37 20.89 -56.12
CA GLU A 22 -20.05 21.07 -55.52
C GLU A 22 -20.08 21.93 -54.23
N ASP A 23 -20.98 22.92 -54.17
CA ASP A 23 -21.21 23.76 -52.98
C ASP A 23 -21.78 22.98 -51.80
N LEU A 24 -22.50 21.89 -52.06
CA LEU A 24 -22.98 20.98 -51.02
C LEU A 24 -21.84 20.12 -50.51
N ALA A 25 -21.07 19.51 -51.41
CA ALA A 25 -19.97 18.61 -51.06
C ALA A 25 -18.92 19.32 -50.19
N THR A 26 -18.45 20.50 -50.64
CA THR A 26 -17.46 21.31 -49.91
C THR A 26 -17.97 21.75 -48.54
N TRP A 27 -19.25 22.14 -48.44
CA TRP A 27 -19.85 22.54 -47.17
C TRP A 27 -19.99 21.37 -46.20
N VAL A 28 -20.37 20.18 -46.68
CA VAL A 28 -20.48 18.98 -45.86
C VAL A 28 -19.11 18.58 -45.32
N GLU A 29 -18.08 18.53 -46.17
CA GLU A 29 -16.70 18.22 -45.77
C GLU A 29 -16.20 19.19 -44.70
N ASP A 30 -16.43 20.49 -44.89
CA ASP A 30 -16.07 21.52 -43.91
C ASP A 30 -16.75 21.31 -42.56
N LYS A 31 -18.03 20.92 -42.58
CA LYS A 31 -18.80 20.70 -41.34
C LYS A 31 -18.41 19.42 -40.63
N VAL A 32 -18.21 18.33 -41.35
CA VAL A 32 -17.71 17.07 -40.79
C VAL A 32 -16.35 17.29 -40.15
N ARG A 33 -15.43 17.97 -40.84
CA ARG A 33 -14.11 18.31 -40.30
C ARG A 33 -14.19 19.14 -39.02
N GLN A 34 -15.03 20.19 -39.00
CA GLN A 34 -15.21 21.02 -37.82
C GLN A 34 -15.74 20.25 -36.62
N ASP A 35 -16.70 19.34 -36.82
CA ASP A 35 -17.28 18.57 -35.73
C ASP A 35 -16.36 17.45 -35.24
N MET A 36 -15.58 16.83 -36.13
CA MET A 36 -14.51 15.91 -35.76
C MET A 36 -13.44 16.60 -34.89
N GLU A 37 -12.97 17.79 -35.30
CA GLU A 37 -12.02 18.56 -34.49
C GLU A 37 -12.57 18.94 -33.10
N ARG A 38 -13.87 19.28 -33.02
CA ARG A 38 -14.52 19.57 -31.74
C ARG A 38 -14.58 18.35 -30.85
N ASN A 39 -14.92 17.21 -31.44
CA ASN A 39 -14.97 15.94 -30.73
C ASN A 39 -13.58 15.57 -30.20
N ASP A 40 -12.54 15.68 -31.02
CA ASP A 40 -11.15 15.42 -30.60
C ASP A 40 -10.72 16.32 -29.44
N ARG A 41 -11.03 17.62 -29.51
CA ARG A 41 -10.75 18.55 -28.42
C ARG A 41 -11.54 18.24 -27.16
N GLN A 42 -12.76 17.70 -27.26
CA GLN A 42 -13.54 17.25 -26.11
C GLN A 42 -12.93 16.00 -25.49
N MET A 43 -12.64 14.99 -26.32
CA MET A 43 -11.97 13.76 -25.89
C MET A 43 -10.63 14.04 -25.22
N GLU A 44 -9.83 14.98 -25.74
CA GLU A 44 -8.56 15.36 -25.11
C GLU A 44 -8.78 16.02 -23.74
N ARG A 45 -9.81 16.86 -23.59
CA ARG A 45 -10.14 17.49 -22.31
C ARG A 45 -10.64 16.46 -21.29
N GLU A 46 -11.45 15.50 -21.72
CA GLU A 46 -11.93 14.41 -20.88
C GLU A 46 -10.78 13.54 -20.42
N ARG A 47 -9.91 13.12 -21.35
CA ARG A 47 -8.70 12.37 -21.02
C ARG A 47 -7.81 13.11 -20.01
N LYS A 48 -7.61 14.41 -20.18
CA LYS A 48 -6.85 15.23 -19.20
C LYS A 48 -7.54 15.29 -17.84
N ARG A 49 -8.87 15.35 -17.79
CA ARG A 49 -9.62 15.33 -16.52
C ARG A 49 -9.48 13.99 -15.82
N GLU A 50 -9.63 12.89 -16.55
CA GLU A 50 -9.44 11.54 -16.03
C GLU A 50 -8.02 11.35 -15.49
N GLU A 51 -6.99 11.81 -16.23
CA GLU A 51 -5.60 11.73 -15.79
C GLU A 51 -5.36 12.53 -14.50
N MET A 52 -5.91 13.75 -14.39
CA MET A 52 -5.81 14.54 -13.16
C MET A 52 -6.56 13.88 -11.99
N GLU A 53 -7.71 13.26 -12.24
CA GLU A 53 -8.48 12.57 -11.21
C GLU A 53 -7.76 11.32 -10.71
N LEU A 54 -7.18 10.53 -11.61
CA LEU A 54 -6.34 9.39 -11.27
C LEU A 54 -5.13 9.82 -10.46
N GLN A 55 -4.43 10.87 -10.87
CA GLN A 55 -3.28 11.40 -10.12
C GLN A 55 -3.69 11.87 -8.71
N LYS A 56 -4.87 12.51 -8.59
CA LYS A 56 -5.40 12.92 -7.30
C LYS A 56 -5.72 11.71 -6.42
N GLN A 57 -6.35 10.68 -6.99
CA GLN A 57 -6.68 9.46 -6.27
C GLN A 57 -5.43 8.72 -5.80
N GLU A 58 -4.39 8.65 -6.65
CA GLU A 58 -3.11 8.06 -6.30
C GLU A 58 -2.43 8.79 -5.14
N ARG A 59 -2.41 10.12 -5.16
CA ARG A 59 -1.87 10.92 -4.04
C ARG A 59 -2.63 10.70 -2.74
N VAL A 60 -3.96 10.61 -2.79
CA VAL A 60 -4.78 10.32 -1.60
C VAL A 60 -4.47 8.93 -1.06
N MET A 61 -4.38 7.93 -1.95
CA MET A 61 -4.02 6.56 -1.57
C MET A 61 -2.62 6.48 -0.96
N GLN A 62 -1.65 7.21 -1.53
CA GLN A 62 -0.30 7.26 -1.01
C GLN A 62 -0.26 7.93 0.38
N SER A 63 -0.93 9.06 0.55
CA SER A 63 -1.04 9.74 1.84
C SER A 63 -1.65 8.86 2.93
N GLN A 64 -2.70 8.10 2.62
CA GLN A 64 -3.28 7.15 3.59
C GLN A 64 -2.35 5.98 3.95
N ARG A 65 -1.49 5.55 3.00
CA ARG A 65 -0.49 4.51 3.27
C ARG A 65 0.58 5.05 4.19
N GLU A 66 1.07 6.26 3.92
CA GLU A 66 2.06 6.95 4.75
C GLU A 66 1.54 7.21 6.17
N GLU A 67 0.27 7.62 6.31
CA GLU A 67 -0.37 7.82 7.62
C GLU A 67 -0.45 6.51 8.41
N ARG A 68 -0.92 5.42 7.79
CA ARG A 68 -0.95 4.10 8.43
C ARG A 68 0.43 3.55 8.76
N GLU A 69 1.45 3.88 7.98
CA GLU A 69 2.82 3.48 8.28
C GLU A 69 3.39 4.28 9.47
N SER A 70 3.14 5.58 9.51
CA SER A 70 3.50 6.45 10.64
C SER A 70 2.85 5.99 11.94
N GLU A 71 1.55 5.67 11.92
CA GLU A 71 0.83 5.14 13.08
C GLU A 71 1.46 3.83 13.58
N ARG A 72 1.78 2.89 12.68
CA ARG A 72 2.44 1.63 13.06
C ARG A 72 3.82 1.85 13.66
N GLN A 73 4.60 2.80 13.15
CA GLN A 73 5.91 3.14 13.71
C GLN A 73 5.79 3.81 15.09
N LEU A 74 4.78 4.66 15.29
CA LEU A 74 4.51 5.26 16.59
C LEU A 74 4.03 4.22 17.61
N GLU A 75 3.18 3.29 17.20
CA GLU A 75 2.71 2.20 18.03
C GLU A 75 3.85 1.24 18.41
N SER A 76 4.74 0.88 17.47
CA SER A 76 5.90 0.05 17.77
C SER A 76 6.85 0.73 18.77
N ARG A 77 7.15 2.02 18.59
CA ARG A 77 7.96 2.79 19.55
C ARG A 77 7.31 2.89 20.93
N ARG A 78 5.98 3.03 20.99
CA ARG A 78 5.24 3.01 22.26
C ARG A 78 5.38 1.66 22.95
N MET A 79 5.19 0.56 22.21
CA MET A 79 5.37 -0.78 22.75
C MET A 79 6.80 -1.06 23.20
N GLU A 80 7.81 -0.58 22.47
CA GLU A 80 9.23 -0.68 22.88
C GLU A 80 9.49 0.07 24.19
N LEU A 81 8.97 1.29 24.34
CA LEU A 81 9.10 2.07 25.57
C LEU A 81 8.35 1.42 26.74
N GLU A 82 7.18 0.83 26.50
CA GLU A 82 6.42 0.09 27.51
C GLU A 82 7.14 -1.20 27.92
N ALA A 83 7.75 -1.91 26.96
CA ALA A 83 8.61 -3.06 27.22
C ALA A 83 9.85 -2.67 28.04
N GLN A 84 10.51 -1.55 27.74
CA GLN A 84 11.63 -1.06 28.55
C GLN A 84 11.21 -0.63 29.95
N LYS A 85 10.05 0.03 30.11
CA LYS A 85 9.50 0.38 31.42
C LYS A 85 9.20 -0.86 32.26
N SER A 86 8.56 -1.87 31.68
CA SER A 86 8.28 -3.12 32.41
C SER A 86 9.56 -3.89 32.74
N LEU A 87 10.58 -3.91 31.87
CA LEU A 87 11.89 -4.47 32.17
C LEU A 87 12.59 -3.74 33.34
N ASN A 88 12.56 -2.40 33.37
CA ASN A 88 13.15 -1.61 34.46
C ASN A 88 12.34 -1.68 35.77
N VAL A 89 11.04 -1.99 35.71
CA VAL A 89 10.22 -2.26 36.92
C VAL A 89 10.51 -3.67 37.47
N THR A 90 10.84 -4.63 36.61
CA THR A 90 11.19 -6.00 37.01
C THR A 90 12.66 -6.13 37.45
N LEU A 91 13.53 -5.30 36.86
CA LEU A 91 14.95 -5.16 37.19
C LEU A 91 15.15 -3.78 37.82
N GLY A 92 14.90 -3.66 39.12
CA GLY A 92 15.12 -2.40 39.84
C GLY A 92 16.52 -1.78 39.59
N PRO A 93 16.72 -0.50 39.96
CA PRO A 93 17.96 0.24 39.64
C PRO A 93 19.18 -0.56 40.08
N PRO A 94 20.30 -0.55 39.31
CA PRO A 94 21.50 -1.29 39.67
C PRO A 94 22.07 -0.73 40.97
N THR A 95 21.63 -1.27 42.11
CA THR A 95 22.25 -1.00 43.40
C THR A 95 23.64 -1.62 43.36
N PRO A 96 24.71 -0.87 43.71
CA PRO A 96 26.10 -1.33 43.64
C PRO A 96 26.46 -2.44 44.65
N HIS A 97 25.46 -3.04 45.32
CA HIS A 97 25.64 -4.03 46.38
C HIS A 97 24.76 -5.28 46.22
N SER A 98 24.36 -5.64 45.00
CA SER A 98 23.83 -6.99 44.78
C SER A 98 24.99 -7.97 44.66
N LYS A 99 25.27 -8.69 45.75
CA LYS A 99 26.08 -9.91 45.71
C LYS A 99 25.28 -10.95 44.92
N TYR A 100 25.41 -10.92 43.59
CA TYR A 100 24.99 -12.02 42.72
C TYR A 100 25.83 -13.25 43.05
N THR A 101 25.40 -14.01 44.06
CA THR A 101 25.77 -15.42 44.15
C THR A 101 25.04 -16.12 43.02
N LYS A 102 25.73 -16.34 41.90
CA LYS A 102 25.31 -17.38 40.94
C LYS A 102 25.04 -18.64 41.77
N PRO A 103 23.82 -19.22 41.74
CA PRO A 103 23.64 -20.51 42.38
C PRO A 103 24.61 -21.47 41.68
N LYS A 104 25.55 -22.03 42.44
CA LYS A 104 26.42 -23.08 41.91
C LYS A 104 25.51 -24.28 41.63
N LEU A 105 25.13 -24.43 40.37
CA LEU A 105 24.47 -25.63 39.90
C LEU A 105 25.42 -26.81 40.18
N PRO A 106 24.96 -27.89 40.81
CA PRO A 106 25.77 -29.09 40.95
C PRO A 106 26.20 -29.57 39.56
N PRO A 107 27.46 -29.99 39.37
CA PRO A 107 27.96 -30.42 38.07
C PRO A 107 27.12 -31.59 37.56
N LEU A 108 26.65 -31.49 36.32
CA LEU A 108 25.95 -32.58 35.63
C LEU A 108 26.92 -33.76 35.49
N THR A 109 26.66 -34.85 36.21
CA THR A 109 27.47 -36.05 36.14
C THR A 109 27.13 -36.91 34.93
N GLU A 110 25.91 -36.82 34.38
CA GLU A 110 25.48 -37.63 33.22
C GLU A 110 24.53 -36.83 32.29
N PHE A 111 24.83 -36.82 30.98
CA PHE A 111 24.06 -36.10 29.95
C PHE A 111 22.69 -36.72 29.63
N SER A 112 22.35 -37.87 30.21
CA SER A 112 21.10 -38.60 29.97
C SER A 112 19.90 -38.09 30.79
N GLN A 113 20.11 -37.11 31.67
CA GLN A 113 19.06 -36.60 32.58
C GLN A 113 18.79 -35.09 32.42
N VAL A 114 19.21 -34.49 31.31
CA VAL A 114 19.02 -33.04 31.05
C VAL A 114 17.54 -32.66 31.09
N ASP A 115 16.66 -33.51 30.54
CA ASP A 115 15.22 -33.25 30.50
C ASP A 115 14.59 -33.28 31.91
N LEU A 116 15.00 -34.22 32.76
CA LEU A 116 14.60 -34.29 34.18
C LEU A 116 15.18 -33.14 35.02
N TYR A 117 16.35 -32.64 34.65
CA TYR A 117 16.98 -31.50 35.31
C TYR A 117 16.25 -30.19 35.00
N LEU A 118 15.74 -30.04 33.78
CA LEU A 118 14.93 -28.90 33.34
C LEU A 118 13.53 -28.89 33.99
N GLU A 119 12.93 -30.05 34.24
CA GLU A 119 11.64 -30.15 34.96
C GLU A 119 11.73 -29.78 36.44
N ARG A 120 12.89 -29.97 37.07
CA ARG A 120 13.07 -29.73 38.52
C ARG A 120 13.19 -28.26 38.90
N PHE A 121 13.44 -27.39 37.92
CA PHE A 121 13.45 -25.95 38.10
C PHE A 121 12.30 -25.35 37.30
N PRO A 122 11.18 -24.96 37.94
CA PRO A 122 10.11 -24.29 37.23
C PRO A 122 10.66 -22.99 36.64
N HIS A 123 10.76 -22.94 35.31
CA HIS A 123 11.07 -21.71 34.60
C HIS A 123 10.04 -20.65 34.99
N PRO A 124 10.46 -19.45 35.46
CA PRO A 124 9.53 -18.34 35.50
C PRO A 124 9.05 -18.11 34.07
N THR A 125 7.73 -18.15 33.90
CA THR A 125 6.97 -18.12 32.65
C THR A 125 7.28 -16.84 31.87
N ILE A 126 8.41 -16.82 31.18
CA ILE A 126 8.77 -15.81 30.19
C ILE A 126 9.39 -16.60 29.06
N LEU A 127 8.58 -16.93 28.07
CA LEU A 127 8.89 -16.98 26.65
C LEU A 127 7.64 -17.52 25.95
N LYS A 128 6.87 -16.62 25.32
CA LYS A 128 5.93 -17.00 24.25
C LYS A 128 6.72 -17.84 23.22
N PRO A 129 6.11 -18.84 22.56
CA PRO A 129 6.81 -19.70 21.62
C PRO A 129 7.35 -18.87 20.46
N MET A 130 8.68 -18.79 20.38
CA MET A 130 9.41 -18.30 19.23
C MET A 130 9.15 -19.31 18.10
N VAL A 131 8.23 -18.98 17.19
CA VAL A 131 7.96 -19.79 16.01
C VAL A 131 9.21 -19.72 15.12
N TRP A 132 10.01 -20.78 15.10
CA TRP A 132 11.08 -20.93 14.12
C TRP A 132 10.39 -21.17 12.77
N SER A 133 10.39 -20.17 11.88
CA SER A 133 10.01 -20.38 10.48
C SER A 133 11.04 -21.32 9.85
N ARG A 134 10.53 -22.24 9.03
CA ARG A 134 11.28 -23.34 8.38
C ARG A 134 12.09 -22.88 7.17
N ASP A 135 12.22 -21.58 6.93
CA ASP A 135 12.76 -21.04 5.67
C ASP A 135 14.29 -20.84 5.70
N PHE A 136 14.98 -21.31 6.75
CA PHE A 136 16.44 -21.23 6.87
C PHE A 136 17.17 -22.51 6.45
N ILE A 137 16.57 -23.30 5.56
CA ILE A 137 17.28 -24.37 4.85
C ILE A 137 17.13 -24.07 3.37
N LEU A 138 18.14 -23.45 2.79
CA LEU A 138 18.66 -23.65 1.43
C LEU A 138 19.88 -22.71 1.28
N LEU A 139 21.03 -23.21 1.73
CA LEU A 139 22.33 -22.87 1.15
C LEU A 139 22.52 -23.72 -0.11
#